data_AF-A0A2M8HQ04-F1
#
_entry.id   AF-A0A2M8HQ04-F1
#
_cell.length_a   1.000
_cell.length_b   1.000
_cell.length_c   1.000
_cell.angle_alpha   90.00
_cell.angle_beta   90.00
_cell.angle_gamma   90.00
#
_symmetry.space_group_name_H-M   'P 1'
#
loop_
_entity.id
_entity.type
_entity.pdbx_description
1 polymer ?
#
loop_
_entity_poly.entity_id
_entity_poly.type
_entity_poly.pdbx_seq_one_letter_code
_entity_poly.pdbx_strand_id
1 'polypeptide(L)'
;MTKEEKWKELVERKSDFQHILRVLNRYYENRESSAQLGQSHFFRKRLTEESENNFKIFIKKFGNYEYLIHAEIHAAKQSMEKETWIHIDGISEEKEQLEKQGITEHPLFSIIGVGDLFQESTKDSNRKDLPK
;
A
#
# COMPACT_ATOMS: atom_id res chain seq x y z
N MET A 1 -23.55 -9.87 3.31
CA MET A 1 -23.06 -9.71 1.92
C MET A 1 -22.27 -8.42 1.86
N THR A 2 -20.96 -8.48 2.11
CA THR A 2 -20.07 -7.38 1.75
C THR A 2 -20.03 -7.33 0.23
N LYS A 3 -20.38 -6.18 -0.37
CA LYS A 3 -20.10 -5.95 -1.80
C LYS A 3 -18.63 -6.28 -2.01
N GLU A 4 -18.30 -7.10 -3.01
CA GLU A 4 -16.91 -7.24 -3.43
C GLU A 4 -16.39 -5.85 -3.75
N GLU A 5 -15.49 -5.34 -2.92
CA GLU A 5 -14.89 -4.05 -3.20
C GLU A 5 -14.05 -4.18 -4.47
N LYS A 6 -14.25 -3.23 -5.38
CA LYS A 6 -13.55 -3.20 -6.65
C LYS A 6 -12.12 -2.73 -6.44
N TRP A 7 -11.24 -3.13 -7.35
CA TRP A 7 -9.92 -2.52 -7.44
C TRP A 7 -10.05 -1.03 -7.76
N LYS A 8 -9.25 -0.22 -7.07
CA LYS A 8 -9.07 1.20 -7.35
C LYS A 8 -7.61 1.51 -7.63
N GLU A 9 -7.33 2.35 -8.60
CA GLU A 9 -5.97 2.82 -8.92
C GLU A 9 -5.61 4.01 -8.04
N LEU A 10 -4.43 3.99 -7.43
CA LEU A 10 -3.85 5.13 -6.73
C LEU A 10 -3.33 6.13 -7.76
N VAL A 11 -4.04 7.24 -7.92
CA VAL A 11 -3.77 8.25 -8.95
C VAL A 11 -3.05 9.47 -8.40
N GLU A 12 -3.12 9.69 -7.10
CA GLU A 12 -2.49 10.80 -6.38
C GLU A 12 -1.70 10.26 -5.17
N ARG A 13 -0.80 11.07 -4.61
CA ARG A 13 -0.06 10.75 -3.37
C ARG A 13 0.73 9.43 -3.43
N LYS A 14 1.26 9.10 -4.61
CA LYS A 14 2.10 7.89 -4.81
C LYS A 14 3.38 7.93 -3.96
N SER A 15 3.95 9.11 -3.74
CA SER A 15 5.08 9.33 -2.83
C SER A 15 4.76 8.98 -1.37
N ASP A 16 3.55 9.23 -0.88
CA ASP A 16 3.13 8.81 0.46
C ASP A 16 3.06 7.28 0.55
N PHE A 17 2.55 6.62 -0.49
CA PHE A 17 2.57 5.16 -0.58
C PHE A 17 4.01 4.61 -0.57
N GLN A 18 4.93 5.21 -1.33
CA GLN A 18 6.34 4.85 -1.28
C GLN A 18 6.95 5.11 0.11
N HIS A 19 6.55 6.17 0.80
CA HIS A 19 7.01 6.44 2.16
C HIS A 19 6.60 5.33 3.14
N ILE A 20 5.33 4.89 3.10
CA ILE A 20 4.85 3.73 3.88
C ILE A 20 5.73 2.51 3.63
N LEU A 21 6.00 2.20 2.37
CA LEU A 21 6.86 1.06 2.01
C LEU A 21 8.30 1.23 2.51
N ARG A 22 8.90 2.43 2.43
CA ARG A 22 10.25 2.68 2.96
C ARG A 22 10.33 2.41 4.46
N VAL A 23 9.31 2.84 5.22
CA VAL A 23 9.24 2.60 6.67
C VAL A 23 9.15 1.10 6.95
N LEU A 24 8.27 0.38 6.26
CA LEU A 24 8.12 -1.07 6.43
C LEU A 24 9.38 -1.84 6.02
N ASN A 25 9.96 -1.51 4.86
CA ASN A 25 11.18 -2.17 4.39
C ASN A 25 12.32 -2.00 5.41
N ARG A 26 12.50 -0.78 5.96
CA ARG A 26 13.49 -0.52 7.00
C ARG A 26 13.22 -1.32 8.27
N TYR A 27 11.96 -1.48 8.67
CA TYR A 27 11.59 -2.29 9.83
C TYR A 27 11.99 -3.76 9.66
N TYR A 28 11.67 -4.37 8.51
CA TYR A 28 12.03 -5.76 8.24
C TYR A 28 13.53 -5.96 8.08
N GLU A 29 14.23 -5.06 7.38
CA GLU A 29 15.70 -5.12 7.23
C GLU A 29 16.45 -5.04 8.57
N ASN A 30 15.87 -4.39 9.59
CA ASN A 30 16.45 -4.33 10.93
C ASN A 30 16.15 -5.58 11.78
N ARG A 31 15.15 -6.38 11.41
CA ARG A 31 14.69 -7.55 12.17
C ARG A 31 15.14 -8.87 11.58
N GLU A 32 15.23 -8.93 10.26
CA GLU A 32 15.50 -10.16 9.51
C GLU A 32 16.87 -10.07 8.85
N SER A 33 17.56 -11.20 8.78
CA SER A 33 18.75 -11.28 7.94
C SER A 33 18.36 -11.15 6.47
N SER A 34 19.24 -10.61 5.63
CA SER A 34 18.97 -10.44 4.19
C SER A 34 18.59 -11.75 3.49
N ALA A 35 19.06 -12.90 3.99
CA ALA A 35 18.73 -14.24 3.48
C ALA A 35 17.27 -14.66 3.74
N GLN A 36 16.57 -13.99 4.67
CA GLN A 36 15.17 -14.25 5.01
C GLN A 36 14.22 -13.32 4.26
N LEU A 37 14.72 -12.21 3.71
CA LEU A 37 13.94 -11.27 2.93
C LEU A 37 13.56 -11.89 1.57
N GLY A 38 12.28 -12.12 1.36
CA GLY A 38 11.74 -12.74 0.14
C GLY A 38 11.71 -11.80 -1.07
N GLN A 39 11.35 -12.35 -2.24
CA GLN A 39 11.26 -11.59 -3.52
C GLN A 39 10.35 -10.36 -3.41
N SER A 40 9.22 -10.46 -2.70
CA SER A 40 8.31 -9.33 -2.51
C SER A 40 8.94 -8.19 -1.70
N HIS A 41 9.94 -8.45 -0.84
CA HIS A 41 10.71 -7.39 -0.20
C HIS A 41 11.54 -6.60 -1.22
N PHE A 42 12.29 -7.30 -2.08
CA PHE A 42 13.09 -6.67 -3.12
C PHE A 42 12.25 -5.88 -4.11
N PHE A 43 11.09 -6.42 -4.51
CA PHE A 43 10.13 -5.69 -5.34
C PHE A 43 9.67 -4.40 -4.67
N ARG A 44 9.21 -4.47 -3.40
CA ARG A 44 8.77 -3.28 -2.65
C ARG A 44 9.90 -2.27 -2.47
N LYS A 45 11.13 -2.71 -2.23
CA LYS A 45 12.30 -1.83 -2.13
C LYS A 45 12.52 -1.07 -3.42
N ARG A 46 12.61 -1.79 -4.54
CA ARG A 46 12.74 -1.18 -5.87
C ARG A 46 11.59 -0.22 -6.17
N LEU A 47 10.35 -0.58 -5.87
CA LEU A 47 9.18 0.27 -6.07
C LEU A 47 9.31 1.63 -5.38
N THR A 48 10.02 1.72 -4.25
CA THR A 48 10.26 2.99 -3.55
C THR A 48 11.29 3.90 -4.21
N GLU A 49 12.05 3.39 -5.17
CA GLU A 49 13.10 4.10 -5.90
C GLU A 49 12.62 4.56 -7.29
N GLU A 50 11.49 4.04 -7.77
CA GLU A 50 10.91 4.40 -9.06
C GLU A 50 10.27 5.80 -9.04
N SER A 51 10.32 6.48 -10.19
CA SER A 51 9.55 7.70 -10.41
C SER A 51 8.05 7.39 -10.43
N GLU A 52 7.20 8.29 -9.94
CA GLU A 52 5.74 8.13 -9.89
C GLU A 52 5.08 7.83 -11.25
N ASN A 53 5.74 8.20 -12.35
CA ASN A 53 5.29 7.92 -13.71
C ASN A 53 5.64 6.50 -14.20
N ASN A 54 6.55 5.81 -13.51
CA ASN A 54 7.06 4.50 -13.90
C ASN A 54 6.34 3.35 -13.17
N PHE A 55 5.35 3.62 -12.33
CA PHE A 55 4.61 2.56 -11.66
C PHE A 55 3.13 2.87 -11.48
N LYS A 56 2.36 1.80 -11.33
CA LYS A 56 0.93 1.83 -10.99
C LYS A 56 0.67 1.00 -9.75
N ILE A 57 -0.23 1.50 -8.90
CA ILE A 57 -0.67 0.80 -7.70
C ILE A 57 -2.18 0.67 -7.79
N PHE A 58 -2.66 -0.55 -7.60
CA PHE A 58 -4.07 -0.84 -7.46
C PHE A 58 -4.31 -1.40 -6.06
N ILE A 59 -5.39 -0.95 -5.43
CA ILE A 59 -5.75 -1.25 -4.06
C ILE A 59 -7.17 -1.81 -4.07
N LYS A 60 -7.38 -2.93 -3.39
CA LYS A 60 -8.69 -3.54 -3.16
C LYS A 60 -8.83 -3.84 -1.68
N LYS A 61 -9.80 -3.22 -1.02
CA LYS A 61 -10.13 -3.53 0.37
C LYS A 61 -10.83 -4.89 0.45
N PHE A 62 -10.52 -5.69 1.46
CA PHE A 62 -11.21 -6.97 1.68
C PHE A 62 -11.49 -7.31 3.14
N GLY A 63 -10.99 -6.50 4.07
CA GLY A 63 -11.37 -6.51 5.48
C GLY A 63 -11.55 -5.08 6.00
N ASN A 64 -11.52 -4.90 7.33
CA ASN A 64 -11.68 -3.56 7.91
C ASN A 64 -10.44 -2.69 7.65
N TYR A 65 -9.26 -3.29 7.78
CA TYR A 65 -7.96 -2.65 7.61
C TYR A 65 -7.04 -3.45 6.67
N GLU A 66 -7.55 -4.52 6.07
CA GLU A 66 -6.82 -5.38 5.16
C GLU A 66 -7.09 -5.01 3.70
N TYR A 67 -6.00 -4.80 2.97
CA TYR A 67 -5.99 -4.38 1.58
C TYR A 67 -5.12 -5.32 0.74
N LEU A 68 -5.64 -5.76 -0.40
CA LEU A 68 -4.83 -6.33 -1.46
C LEU A 68 -4.20 -5.18 -2.24
N ILE A 69 -2.88 -5.23 -2.39
CA ILE A 69 -2.11 -4.31 -3.21
C ILE A 69 -1.63 -5.07 -4.42
N HIS A 70 -1.89 -4.54 -5.61
CA HIS A 70 -1.27 -4.98 -6.86
C HIS A 70 -0.44 -3.83 -7.41
N ALA A 71 0.86 -4.03 -7.57
CA ALA A 71 1.76 -3.01 -8.06
C ALA A 71 2.45 -3.47 -9.33
N GLU A 72 2.62 -2.52 -10.26
CA GLU A 72 3.26 -2.72 -11.56
C GLU A 72 4.39 -1.70 -11.72
N ILE A 73 5.59 -2.14 -12.08
CA ILE A 73 6.71 -1.27 -12.45
C ILE A 73 6.91 -1.37 -13.97
N HIS A 74 6.86 -0.23 -14.63
CA HIS A 74 6.99 -0.04 -16.08
C HIS A 74 8.27 0.75 -16.39
N ALA A 75 9.43 0.19 -16.08
CA ALA A 75 10.69 0.83 -16.46
C ALA A 75 10.92 0.71 -17.98
N ALA A 76 11.23 1.82 -18.65
CA ALA A 76 11.34 1.95 -20.12
C ALA A 76 12.32 0.97 -20.83
N LYS A 77 13.08 0.17 -20.07
CA LYS A 77 14.11 -0.75 -20.57
C LYS A 77 14.00 -2.18 -20.05
N GLN A 78 12.96 -2.51 -19.26
CA GLN A 78 12.78 -3.85 -18.69
C GLN A 78 11.37 -4.37 -18.93
N SER A 79 11.20 -5.70 -18.87
CA SER A 79 9.89 -6.33 -18.79
C SER A 79 9.11 -5.77 -17.62
N MET A 80 7.80 -5.56 -17.80
CA MET A 80 6.90 -5.14 -16.73
C MET A 80 6.97 -6.12 -15.57
N GLU A 81 7.37 -5.63 -14.40
CA GLU A 81 7.36 -6.40 -13.17
C GLU A 81 6.07 -6.12 -12.40
N LYS A 82 5.51 -7.18 -11.81
CA LYS A 82 4.28 -7.09 -11.03
C LYS A 82 4.37 -7.93 -9.77
N GLU A 83 3.76 -7.45 -8.71
CA GLU A 83 3.67 -8.16 -7.44
C GLU A 83 2.31 -7.88 -6.80
N THR A 84 1.79 -8.87 -6.07
CA THR A 84 0.55 -8.73 -5.31
C THR A 84 0.75 -9.20 -3.88
N TRP A 85 0.34 -8.38 -2.91
CA TRP A 85 0.46 -8.73 -1.50
C TRP A 85 -0.71 -8.21 -0.68
N ILE A 86 -0.85 -8.73 0.53
CA ILE A 86 -1.76 -8.21 1.55
C ILE A 86 -1.03 -7.16 2.38
N HIS A 87 -1.66 -6.01 2.55
CA HIS A 87 -1.25 -4.96 3.46
C HIS A 87 -2.28 -4.83 4.58
N ILE A 88 -1.80 -4.74 5.82
CA ILE A 88 -2.63 -4.49 7.00
C ILE A 88 -2.34 -3.07 7.47
N ASP A 89 -3.35 -2.22 7.46
CA ASP A 89 -3.24 -0.83 7.87
C ASP A 89 -3.48 -0.67 9.37
N GLY A 90 -2.46 -1.01 10.16
CA GLY A 90 -2.49 -0.84 11.62
C GLY A 90 -2.56 0.61 12.08
N ILE A 91 -2.22 1.59 11.21
CA ILE A 91 -2.34 3.01 11.54
C ILE A 91 -3.82 3.41 11.58
N SER A 92 -4.58 3.04 10.54
CA SER A 92 -6.03 3.27 10.52
C SER A 92 -6.75 2.55 11.65
N GLU A 93 -6.34 1.31 11.98
CA GLU A 93 -6.88 0.56 13.12
C GLU A 93 -6.66 1.31 14.43
N GLU A 94 -5.43 1.75 14.71
CA GLU A 94 -5.11 2.44 15.95
C GLU A 94 -5.79 3.81 16.05
N LYS A 95 -5.92 4.56 14.93
CA LYS A 95 -6.68 5.81 14.88
C LYS A 95 -8.13 5.59 15.34
N GLU A 96 -8.78 4.55 14.82
CA GLU A 96 -10.15 4.21 15.21
C GLU A 96 -10.26 3.85 16.70
N GLN A 97 -9.26 3.18 17.28
CA GLN A 97 -9.25 2.88 18.72
C GLN A 97 -9.09 4.14 19.57
N LEU A 98 -8.20 5.05 19.19
CA LEU A 98 -8.03 6.33 19.88
C LEU A 98 -9.31 7.17 19.86
N GLU A 99 -9.98 7.23 18.70
CA GLU A 99 -11.27 7.92 18.56
C GLU A 99 -12.35 7.31 19.47
N LYS A 100 -12.43 5.97 19.54
CA LYS A 100 -13.36 5.27 20.46
C LYS A 100 -13.08 5.58 21.93
N GLN A 101 -11.84 5.90 22.28
CA GLN A 101 -11.45 6.34 23.62
C GLN A 101 -11.67 7.84 23.85
N GLY A 102 -12.17 8.58 22.85
CA GLY A 102 -12.35 10.03 22.92
C GLY A 102 -11.05 10.83 22.77
N ILE A 103 -9.94 10.18 22.39
CA ILE A 103 -8.67 10.84 22.13
C ILE A 103 -8.68 11.37 20.70
N THR A 104 -8.73 12.69 20.56
CA THR A 104 -8.78 13.39 19.27
C THR A 104 -7.52 14.16 18.94
N GLU A 105 -6.65 14.38 19.93
CA GLU A 105 -5.38 15.09 19.79
C GLU A 105 -4.21 14.13 20.02
N HIS A 106 -3.80 13.43 18.97
CA HIS A 106 -2.67 12.51 19.00
C HIS A 106 -1.85 12.59 17.70
N PRO A 107 -0.50 12.55 17.74
CA PRO A 107 0.32 12.65 16.53
C PRO A 107 0.00 11.60 15.45
N LEU A 108 -0.51 10.43 15.84
CA LEU A 108 -0.93 9.37 14.91
C LEU A 108 -1.93 9.87 13.86
N PHE A 109 -2.80 10.82 14.20
CA PHE A 109 -3.79 11.35 13.25
C PHE A 109 -3.16 12.07 12.05
N SER A 110 -1.91 12.53 12.18
CA SER A 110 -1.14 13.11 11.06
C SER A 110 -0.41 12.07 10.19
N ILE A 111 -0.36 10.81 10.61
CA ILE A 111 0.30 9.73 9.86
C ILE A 111 -0.66 9.19 8.82
N ILE A 112 -0.19 9.06 7.58
CA ILE A 112 -0.99 8.58 6.45
C ILE A 112 -0.85 7.07 6.33
N GLY A 113 -1.99 6.38 6.43
CA GLY A 113 -2.12 4.94 6.20
C GLY A 113 -2.60 4.61 4.78
N VAL A 114 -2.62 3.33 4.45
CA VAL A 114 -3.16 2.85 3.15
C VAL A 114 -4.66 3.08 3.05
N GLY A 115 -5.39 3.06 4.16
CA GLY A 115 -6.81 3.38 4.25
C GLY A 115 -7.10 4.82 3.85
N ASP A 116 -6.31 5.78 4.34
CA ASP A 116 -6.40 7.19 3.96
C ASP A 116 -6.19 7.34 2.43
N LEU A 117 -5.12 6.72 1.90
CA LEU A 117 -4.84 6.72 0.46
C LEU A 117 -5.97 6.08 -0.35
N PHE A 118 -6.52 4.96 0.11
CA PHE A 118 -7.62 4.27 -0.55
C PHE A 118 -8.88 5.13 -0.65
N GLN A 119 -9.20 5.86 0.42
CA GLN A 119 -10.41 6.70 0.46
C GLN A 119 -10.25 8.00 -0.34
N GLU A 120 -9.08 8.64 -0.25
CA GLU A 120 -8.91 10.03 -0.71
C GLU A 120 -8.18 10.14 -2.05
N SER A 121 -7.39 9.15 -2.44
CA SER A 121 -6.41 9.29 -3.53
C SER A 121 -6.54 8.24 -4.64
N THR A 122 -7.64 7.47 -4.63
CA THR A 122 -7.89 6.43 -5.63
C THR A 122 -9.08 6.70 -6.53
N LYS A 123 -9.08 6.08 -7.72
CA LYS A 123 -10.22 6.04 -8.66
C LYS A 123 -10.56 4.60 -9.00
N ASP A 124 -11.84 4.32 -9.21
CA ASP A 124 -12.29 2.98 -9.63
C ASP A 124 -11.54 2.51 -10.89
N SER A 125 -11.00 1.29 -10.83
CA SER A 125 -10.30 0.68 -11.95
C SER A 125 -11.24 -0.22 -12.76
N ASN A 126 -11.20 -0.08 -14.08
CA ASN A 126 -11.92 -0.94 -15.03
C ASN A 126 -11.03 -2.07 -15.60
N ARG A 127 -9.81 -2.24 -15.07
CA ARG A 127 -8.85 -3.29 -15.48
C ARG A 127 -9.44 -4.68 -15.18
N LYS A 128 -9.37 -5.60 -16.16
CA LYS A 128 -9.91 -6.97 -16.06
C LYS A 128 -8.86 -8.03 -15.74
N ASP A 129 -7.59 -7.65 -15.80
CA ASP A 129 -6.42 -8.50 -15.64
C ASP A 129 -5.78 -8.38 -14.25
N LEU A 130 -6.41 -7.62 -13.34
CA LEU A 130 -6.05 -7.59 -11.93
C LEU A 130 -6.42 -8.91 -11.25
N PRO A 131 -5.67 -9.35 -10.22
CA PRO A 131 -5.97 -10.56 -9.46
C PRO A 131 -7.39 -10.55 -8.90
N LYS A 132 -8.04 -11.71 -8.85
CA LYS A 132 -9.40 -11.86 -8.30
C LYS A 132 -9.38 -11.82 -6.78
#